data_AF-A0A6B2L9Q0-F1
#
_entry.id   AF-A0A6B2L9Q0-F1
#
_cell.length_a   1.000
_cell.length_b   1.000
_cell.length_c   1.000
_cell.angle_alpha   90.00
_cell.angle_beta   90.00
_cell.angle_gamma   90.00
#
_symmetry.space_group_name_H-M   'P 1'
#
loop_
_entity.id
_entity.type
_entity.pdbx_description
1 polymer ?
#
loop_
_entity_poly.entity_id
_entity_poly.type
_entity_poly.pdbx_seq_one_letter_code
_entity_poly.pdbx_strand_id
1 'polypeptide(L)'
;MKENWQPDNEAKACGACMTPFNLIIRKHHCRACGKIFCNDCCNFYTLPPDKHNMEDITRYCEECFINYRSSLNFNATFDVIGPEEGPAAILVHGGSTCRAMWSYHVKEWSKYMRCYCIDLPGHGSLMHQKLSMDAAVDYIIKFVTDTIPQKPVLYIGGSLGGYIGMEVIGKRSDLFYAAVIADAGQNVGKDASLAAKVGLTLMELMSSMSNDTLLKFLMAQCKTVDQEVLENTAIRPGMYFNSASDQVAVLEKSNPFVSLPKFQGPIMFANGTMDHRDSEAVWQALSKNAKLKLYHGDHFFLSDKVNFPLFVEDVLQFARDIGFLKEPSEN
;
A
#
# COMPACT_ATOMS: atom_id res chain seq x y z
N MET A 1 32.35 15.40 -2.35
CA MET A 1 32.27 15.77 -3.79
C MET A 1 31.86 14.49 -4.53
N LYS A 2 30.66 14.34 -5.10
CA LYS A 2 30.24 14.73 -6.47
C LYS A 2 31.23 14.40 -7.61
N GLU A 3 32.19 13.49 -7.41
CA GLU A 3 33.25 13.24 -8.41
C GLU A 3 32.77 12.56 -9.72
N ASN A 4 31.53 12.06 -9.78
CA ASN A 4 31.01 11.33 -10.95
C ASN A 4 29.73 11.93 -11.57
N TRP A 5 29.41 13.21 -11.32
CA TRP A 5 28.21 13.82 -11.93
C TRP A 5 28.47 14.21 -13.38
N GLN A 6 27.60 13.77 -14.28
CA GLN A 6 27.61 14.16 -15.68
C GLN A 6 27.45 15.69 -15.80
N PRO A 7 28.31 16.38 -16.55
CA PRO A 7 28.16 17.81 -16.83
C PRO A 7 26.88 18.13 -17.62
N ASP A 8 26.17 19.19 -17.22
CA ASP A 8 24.90 19.58 -17.85
C ASP A 8 25.04 19.88 -19.34
N ASN A 9 26.15 20.51 -19.76
CA ASN A 9 26.39 20.87 -21.16
C ASN A 9 26.51 19.65 -22.10
N GLU A 10 26.93 18.50 -21.57
CA GLU A 10 27.09 17.23 -22.30
C GLU A 10 25.77 16.48 -22.48
N ALA A 11 24.80 16.65 -21.58
CA ALA A 11 23.49 16.01 -21.69
C ALA A 11 22.55 16.82 -22.61
N LYS A 12 22.33 16.33 -23.84
CA LYS A 12 21.34 16.90 -24.78
C LYS A 12 19.96 16.26 -24.69
N ALA A 13 19.88 15.05 -24.16
CA ALA A 13 18.66 14.27 -24.00
C ALA A 13 18.70 13.43 -22.73
N CYS A 14 17.54 12.99 -22.26
CA CYS A 14 17.41 12.10 -21.10
C CYS A 14 18.24 10.82 -21.28
N GLY A 15 19.04 10.46 -20.28
CA GLY A 15 19.88 9.25 -20.31
C GLY A 15 19.12 7.91 -20.28
N ALA A 16 17.78 7.93 -20.24
CA ALA A 16 16.93 6.74 -20.33
C ALA A 16 15.99 6.80 -21.55
N CYS A 17 15.04 7.74 -21.58
CA CYS A 17 14.03 7.81 -22.64
C CYS A 17 14.48 8.57 -23.89
N MET A 18 15.69 9.14 -23.91
CA MET A 18 16.24 9.92 -25.03
C MET A 18 15.43 11.16 -25.42
N THR A 19 14.45 11.57 -24.62
CA THR A 19 13.70 12.82 -24.83
C THR A 19 14.64 14.03 -24.75
N PRO A 20 14.68 14.93 -25.75
CA PRO A 20 15.54 16.10 -25.76
C PRO A 20 15.21 17.08 -24.63
N PHE A 21 16.24 17.65 -24.00
CA PHE A 21 16.06 18.69 -23.00
C PHE A 21 15.76 20.05 -23.63
N ASN A 22 14.89 20.82 -22.99
CA ASN A 22 14.51 22.18 -23.40
C ASN A 22 14.04 22.99 -22.17
N LEU A 23 13.39 24.13 -22.37
CA LEU A 23 12.93 25.00 -21.26
C LEU A 23 11.81 24.36 -20.40
N ILE A 24 11.09 23.39 -20.95
CA ILE A 24 10.01 22.64 -20.28
C ILE A 24 10.57 21.35 -19.68
N ILE A 25 11.32 20.58 -20.46
CA ILE A 25 11.91 19.29 -20.04
C ILE A 25 13.27 19.58 -19.41
N ARG A 26 13.29 19.66 -18.08
CA ARG A 26 14.47 20.00 -17.28
C ARG A 26 15.35 18.78 -17.00
N LYS A 27 16.61 19.05 -16.68
CA LYS A 27 17.64 18.07 -16.35
C LYS A 27 17.62 17.74 -14.86
N HIS A 28 17.72 16.45 -14.54
CA HIS A 28 17.77 15.95 -13.17
C HIS A 28 18.86 14.88 -13.02
N HIS A 29 19.82 15.10 -12.11
CA HIS A 29 20.84 14.09 -11.80
C HIS A 29 20.28 12.97 -10.93
N CYS A 30 20.57 11.72 -11.28
CA CYS A 30 20.42 10.60 -10.34
C CYS A 30 21.47 10.71 -9.24
N ARG A 31 21.07 10.64 -7.97
CA ARG A 31 22.01 10.78 -6.84
C ARG A 31 22.95 9.58 -6.67
N ALA A 32 22.66 8.45 -7.30
CA ALA A 32 23.54 7.28 -7.33
C ALA A 32 24.53 7.33 -8.49
N CYS A 33 24.07 7.25 -9.75
CA CYS A 33 24.95 7.11 -10.91
C CYS A 33 25.47 8.44 -11.48
N GLY A 34 24.95 9.59 -11.02
CA GLY A 34 25.39 10.92 -11.49
C GLY A 34 24.98 11.29 -12.92
N LYS A 35 24.33 10.40 -13.68
CA LYS A 35 23.80 10.69 -15.03
C LYS A 35 22.57 11.61 -14.98
N ILE A 36 22.26 12.25 -16.11
CA ILE A 36 21.17 13.23 -16.26
C ILE A 36 19.94 12.63 -16.95
N PHE A 37 18.75 12.88 -16.39
CA PHE A 37 17.47 12.37 -16.83
C PHE A 37 16.38 13.45 -16.85
N CYS A 38 15.24 13.19 -17.51
CA CYS A 38 14.02 13.98 -17.33
C CYS A 38 13.38 13.67 -15.96
N ASN A 39 12.33 14.41 -15.58
CA ASN A 39 11.63 14.17 -14.32
C ASN A 39 11.11 12.73 -14.25
N ASP A 40 10.39 12.24 -15.27
CA ASP A 40 9.72 10.94 -15.22
C ASP A 40 10.70 9.76 -15.05
N CYS A 41 11.85 9.81 -15.71
CA CYS A 41 12.88 8.77 -15.60
C CYS A 41 13.73 8.87 -14.32
N CYS A 42 13.56 9.93 -13.52
CA CYS A 42 14.34 10.19 -12.32
C CYS A 42 13.47 10.91 -11.29
N ASN A 43 12.34 10.33 -10.90
CA ASN A 43 11.47 10.84 -9.84
C ASN A 43 11.22 9.78 -8.76
N PHE A 44 12.18 8.90 -8.55
CA PHE A 44 12.03 7.75 -7.66
C PHE A 44 12.78 7.98 -6.36
N TYR A 45 12.10 7.85 -5.21
CA TYR A 45 12.64 8.24 -3.89
C TYR A 45 12.79 7.05 -2.96
N THR A 46 13.98 6.92 -2.36
CA THR A 46 14.31 5.84 -1.43
C THR A 46 15.52 6.21 -0.56
N LEU A 47 15.74 5.44 0.51
CA LEU A 47 16.91 5.57 1.38
C LEU A 47 17.99 4.57 0.93
N PRO A 48 19.22 5.02 0.58
CA PRO A 48 20.30 4.12 0.24
C PRO A 48 20.62 3.10 1.34
N PRO A 49 21.12 1.89 1.00
CA PRO A 49 21.47 0.85 1.98
C PRO A 49 22.48 1.31 3.04
N ASP A 50 23.42 2.19 2.68
CA ASP A 50 24.48 2.72 3.54
C ASP A 50 24.08 3.96 4.33
N LYS A 51 22.80 4.37 4.26
CA LYS A 51 22.26 5.57 4.88
C LYS A 51 21.12 5.24 5.83
N HIS A 52 20.99 6.04 6.88
CA HIS A 52 20.01 5.85 7.96
C HIS A 52 19.28 7.15 8.34
N ASN A 53 19.69 8.30 7.79
CA ASN A 53 19.02 9.55 8.13
C ASN A 53 17.95 9.87 7.08
N MET A 54 16.82 10.39 7.55
CA MET A 54 15.69 10.75 6.69
C MET A 54 16.03 11.84 5.66
N GLU A 55 17.01 12.69 5.98
CA GLU A 55 17.56 13.71 5.06
C GLU A 55 18.33 13.10 3.88
N ASP A 56 18.75 11.83 3.96
CA ASP A 56 19.42 11.10 2.90
C ASP A 56 18.42 10.49 1.88
N ILE A 57 17.11 10.64 2.10
CA ILE A 57 16.11 10.19 1.14
C ILE A 57 16.12 11.15 -0.05
N THR A 58 16.63 10.66 -1.18
CA THR A 58 16.79 11.49 -2.38
C THR A 58 16.23 10.80 -3.63
N ARG A 59 16.42 11.48 -4.77
CA ARG A 59 15.91 11.13 -6.08
C ARG A 59 16.90 10.26 -6.87
N TYR A 60 16.41 9.17 -7.46
CA TYR A 60 17.17 8.26 -8.29
C TYR A 60 16.51 8.08 -9.65
N CYS A 61 17.33 7.71 -10.65
CA CYS A 61 16.79 7.10 -11.86
C CYS A 61 16.21 5.73 -11.53
N GLU A 62 15.32 5.25 -12.38
CA GLU A 62 14.63 3.97 -12.21
C GLU A 62 15.60 2.79 -12.00
N GLU A 63 16.61 2.66 -12.86
CA GLU A 63 17.60 1.58 -12.77
C GLU A 63 18.31 1.59 -11.42
N CYS A 64 18.79 2.75 -10.95
CA CYS A 64 19.40 2.86 -9.64
C CYS A 64 18.39 2.62 -8.51
N PHE A 65 17.16 3.09 -8.64
CA PHE A 65 16.11 2.88 -7.66
C PHE A 65 15.77 1.39 -7.49
N ILE A 66 15.69 0.63 -8.57
CA ILE A 66 15.50 -0.83 -8.55
C ILE A 66 16.74 -1.51 -7.95
N ASN A 67 17.94 -1.14 -8.39
CA ASN A 67 19.18 -1.79 -7.97
C ASN A 67 19.60 -1.48 -6.52
N TYR A 68 19.25 -0.31 -5.97
CA TYR A 68 19.58 0.06 -4.59
C TYR A 68 18.69 -0.64 -3.56
N ARG A 69 17.66 -1.38 -3.99
CA ARG A 69 16.75 -2.09 -3.11
C ARG A 69 17.19 -3.50 -2.83
N SER A 70 17.68 -3.73 -1.62
CA SER A 70 17.93 -5.07 -1.12
C SER A 70 16.66 -5.81 -0.67
N SER A 71 15.55 -5.10 -0.40
CA SER A 71 14.39 -5.68 0.27
C SER A 71 13.22 -6.08 -0.64
N LEU A 72 13.18 -5.64 -1.90
CA LEU A 72 12.10 -5.97 -2.84
C LEU A 72 12.66 -6.62 -4.11
N ASN A 73 12.23 -7.86 -4.41
CA ASN A 73 12.56 -8.54 -5.66
C ASN A 73 11.63 -8.08 -6.79
N PHE A 74 12.12 -7.23 -7.69
CA PHE A 74 11.33 -6.72 -8.83
C PHE A 74 11.06 -7.77 -9.93
N ASN A 75 11.72 -8.94 -9.89
CA ASN A 75 11.40 -10.05 -10.79
C ASN A 75 10.15 -10.85 -10.35
N ALA A 76 9.60 -10.55 -9.17
CA ALA A 76 8.38 -11.14 -8.65
C ALA A 76 7.37 -10.03 -8.32
N THR A 77 6.10 -10.29 -8.62
CA THR A 77 5.01 -9.32 -8.37
C THR A 77 4.31 -9.51 -7.02
N PHE A 78 4.71 -10.54 -6.29
CA PHE A 78 4.19 -10.91 -4.98
C PHE A 78 5.20 -11.79 -4.23
N ASP A 79 5.05 -11.86 -2.92
CA ASP A 79 5.79 -12.79 -2.05
C ASP A 79 4.79 -13.80 -1.43
N VAL A 80 5.22 -15.05 -1.27
CA VAL A 80 4.43 -16.11 -0.62
C VAL A 80 5.18 -16.64 0.59
N ILE A 81 4.57 -16.57 1.76
CA ILE A 81 5.23 -16.88 3.03
C ILE A 81 4.27 -17.72 3.89
N GLY A 82 4.79 -18.79 4.51
CA GLY A 82 4.01 -19.67 5.39
C GLY A 82 3.74 -21.06 4.81
N PRO A 83 2.99 -21.92 5.53
CA PRO A 83 2.81 -23.32 5.20
C PRO A 83 2.13 -23.51 3.83
N GLU A 84 2.59 -24.49 3.05
CA GLU A 84 2.07 -24.79 1.70
C GLU A 84 0.60 -25.15 1.68
N GLU A 85 0.18 -25.99 2.62
CA GLU A 85 -1.20 -26.45 2.77
C GLU A 85 -2.01 -25.61 3.77
N GLY A 86 -1.49 -24.44 4.17
CA GLY A 86 -2.17 -23.54 5.10
C GLY A 86 -3.37 -22.82 4.47
N PRO A 87 -4.35 -22.39 5.27
CA PRO A 87 -5.41 -21.50 4.78
C PRO A 87 -4.77 -20.23 4.22
N ALA A 88 -5.25 -19.74 3.07
CA ALA A 88 -4.57 -18.65 2.36
C ALA A 88 -5.15 -17.27 2.68
N ALA A 89 -4.26 -16.31 2.94
CA ALA A 89 -4.59 -14.90 3.06
C ALA A 89 -3.92 -14.09 1.94
N ILE A 90 -4.67 -13.17 1.32
CA ILE A 90 -4.12 -12.19 0.39
C ILE A 90 -3.98 -10.84 1.09
N LEU A 91 -2.80 -10.24 1.00
CA LEU A 91 -2.45 -9.00 1.70
C LEU A 91 -2.21 -7.88 0.68
N VAL A 92 -3.02 -6.83 0.77
CA VAL A 92 -3.08 -5.71 -0.20
C VAL A 92 -2.70 -4.41 0.49
N HIS A 93 -1.58 -3.82 0.08
CA HIS A 93 -0.98 -2.65 0.71
C HIS A 93 -1.77 -1.34 0.48
N GLY A 94 -1.43 -0.29 1.25
CA GLY A 94 -1.99 1.06 1.15
C GLY A 94 -1.38 1.93 0.05
N GLY A 95 -1.85 3.16 -0.07
CA GLY A 95 -1.38 4.11 -1.09
C GLY A 95 0.10 4.46 -0.93
N SER A 96 0.80 4.60 -2.05
CA SER A 96 2.22 4.99 -2.13
C SER A 96 3.23 4.03 -1.49
N THR A 97 2.80 2.88 -0.95
CA THR A 97 3.68 1.83 -0.41
C THR A 97 3.77 0.64 -1.39
N CYS A 98 4.19 -0.53 -0.94
CA CYS A 98 4.20 -1.77 -1.73
C CYS A 98 4.00 -2.99 -0.81
N ARG A 99 4.09 -4.21 -1.35
CA ARG A 99 3.90 -5.46 -0.59
C ARG A 99 4.77 -5.59 0.67
N ALA A 100 5.91 -4.90 0.71
CA ALA A 100 6.80 -4.87 1.87
C ALA A 100 6.16 -4.23 3.13
N MET A 101 5.05 -3.47 2.98
CA MET A 101 4.22 -2.99 4.09
C MET A 101 3.87 -4.11 5.08
N TRP A 102 3.67 -5.33 4.57
CA TRP A 102 3.25 -6.48 5.36
C TRP A 102 4.41 -7.29 5.97
N SER A 103 5.66 -6.97 5.64
CA SER A 103 6.84 -7.79 5.98
C SER A 103 7.04 -8.06 7.46
N TYR A 104 6.60 -7.15 8.35
CA TYR A 104 6.62 -7.39 9.80
C TYR A 104 5.43 -8.23 10.26
N HIS A 105 4.23 -7.98 9.72
CA HIS A 105 2.99 -8.69 10.06
C HIS A 105 3.08 -10.18 9.73
N VAL A 106 3.61 -10.48 8.54
CA VAL A 106 3.72 -11.86 8.07
C VAL A 106 4.67 -12.71 8.90
N LYS A 107 5.60 -12.13 9.67
CA LYS A 107 6.49 -12.90 10.58
C LYS A 107 5.69 -13.75 11.56
N GLU A 108 4.54 -13.25 12.01
CA GLU A 108 3.66 -13.95 12.93
C GLU A 108 2.53 -14.68 12.20
N TRP A 109 1.86 -14.00 11.27
CA TRP A 109 0.75 -14.61 10.52
C TRP A 109 1.15 -15.84 9.71
N SER A 110 2.35 -15.86 9.14
CA SER A 110 2.80 -16.97 8.30
C SER A 110 3.06 -18.26 9.08
N LYS A 111 3.00 -18.23 10.42
CA LYS A 111 3.05 -19.45 11.25
C LYS A 111 1.74 -20.25 11.17
N TYR A 112 0.63 -19.60 10.79
CA TYR A 112 -0.72 -20.17 10.83
C TYR A 112 -1.44 -20.17 9.49
N MET A 113 -1.09 -19.24 8.60
CA MET A 113 -1.70 -19.11 7.27
C MET A 113 -0.66 -18.89 6.17
N ARG A 114 -1.03 -19.21 4.94
CA ARG A 114 -0.22 -18.94 3.75
C ARG A 114 -0.50 -17.52 3.26
N CYS A 115 0.43 -16.62 3.48
CA CYS A 115 0.30 -15.19 3.16
C CYS A 115 0.81 -14.90 1.75
N TYR A 116 -0.03 -14.25 0.93
CA TYR A 116 0.30 -13.75 -0.40
C TYR A 116 0.33 -12.21 -0.37
N CYS A 117 1.52 -11.62 -0.24
CA CYS A 117 1.70 -10.17 -0.26
C CYS A 117 1.88 -9.69 -1.69
N ILE A 118 0.95 -8.90 -2.22
CA ILE A 118 0.98 -8.48 -3.63
C ILE A 118 1.33 -6.99 -3.77
N ASP A 119 1.93 -6.62 -4.89
CA ASP A 119 1.95 -5.22 -5.32
C ASP A 119 0.68 -4.87 -6.12
N LEU A 120 0.12 -3.68 -5.89
CA LEU A 120 -0.94 -3.11 -6.71
C LEU A 120 -0.38 -2.48 -8.00
N PRO A 121 -1.16 -2.38 -9.08
CA PRO A 121 -0.82 -1.52 -10.22
C PRO A 121 -0.37 -0.12 -9.76
N GLY A 122 0.69 0.40 -10.36
CA GLY A 122 1.27 1.70 -10.03
C GLY A 122 2.17 1.70 -8.79
N HIS A 123 2.44 0.52 -8.20
CA HIS A 123 3.26 0.36 -7.01
C HIS A 123 4.21 -0.82 -7.13
N GLY A 124 5.27 -0.83 -6.31
CA GLY A 124 6.20 -1.96 -6.25
C GLY A 124 6.79 -2.33 -7.61
N SER A 125 6.85 -3.63 -7.86
CA SER A 125 7.21 -4.23 -9.15
C SER A 125 6.23 -3.91 -10.29
N LEU A 126 5.03 -3.42 -9.99
CA LEU A 126 4.00 -3.04 -10.96
C LEU A 126 3.92 -1.52 -11.17
N MET A 127 4.95 -0.76 -10.80
CA MET A 127 4.97 0.71 -10.87
C MET A 127 4.73 1.30 -12.27
N HIS A 128 4.88 0.50 -13.33
CA HIS A 128 4.60 0.92 -14.70
C HIS A 128 3.15 0.70 -15.15
N GLN A 129 2.36 -0.02 -14.35
CA GLN A 129 0.95 -0.24 -14.65
C GLN A 129 0.12 0.93 -14.14
N LYS A 130 -0.89 1.32 -14.92
CA LYS A 130 -1.81 2.37 -14.49
C LYS A 130 -2.72 1.88 -13.38
N LEU A 131 -2.83 2.67 -12.31
CA LEU A 131 -3.78 2.42 -11.24
C LEU A 131 -5.17 2.94 -11.62
N SER A 132 -6.19 2.11 -11.39
CA SER A 132 -7.60 2.51 -11.37
C SER A 132 -8.38 1.48 -10.56
N MET A 133 -9.59 1.84 -10.09
CA MET A 133 -10.41 0.91 -9.31
C MET A 133 -10.67 -0.39 -10.09
N ASP A 134 -11.07 -0.26 -11.37
CA ASP A 134 -11.36 -1.42 -12.22
C ASP A 134 -10.12 -2.30 -12.43
N ALA A 135 -8.97 -1.68 -12.76
CA ALA A 135 -7.72 -2.42 -12.97
C ALA A 135 -7.25 -3.13 -11.69
N ALA A 136 -7.36 -2.50 -10.52
CA ALA A 136 -6.97 -3.09 -9.25
C ALA A 136 -7.90 -4.25 -8.85
N VAL A 137 -9.22 -4.07 -8.99
CA VAL A 137 -10.21 -5.12 -8.70
C VAL A 137 -10.01 -6.32 -9.62
N ASP A 138 -9.87 -6.09 -10.93
CA ASP A 138 -9.68 -7.18 -11.90
C ASP A 138 -8.36 -7.90 -11.68
N TYR A 139 -7.28 -7.17 -11.37
CA TYR A 139 -5.98 -7.76 -11.03
C TYR A 139 -6.07 -8.66 -9.80
N ILE A 140 -6.68 -8.20 -8.70
CA ILE A 140 -6.80 -8.99 -7.46
C ILE A 140 -7.66 -10.23 -7.69
N ILE A 141 -8.80 -10.10 -8.37
CA ILE A 141 -9.68 -11.24 -8.66
C ILE A 141 -8.95 -12.27 -9.52
N LYS A 142 -8.24 -11.82 -10.56
CA LYS A 142 -7.44 -12.70 -11.42
C LYS A 142 -6.34 -13.39 -10.62
N PHE A 143 -5.63 -12.65 -9.78
CA PHE A 143 -4.57 -13.20 -8.93
C PHE A 143 -5.10 -14.29 -7.99
N VAL A 144 -6.19 -14.05 -7.26
CA VAL A 144 -6.80 -15.06 -6.38
C VAL A 144 -7.31 -16.26 -7.17
N THR A 145 -7.91 -16.02 -8.34
CA THR A 145 -8.46 -17.08 -9.20
C THR A 145 -7.36 -18.00 -9.72
N ASP A 146 -6.27 -17.43 -10.25
CA ASP A 146 -5.28 -18.16 -11.02
C ASP A 146 -4.09 -18.65 -10.17
N THR A 147 -3.75 -17.92 -9.10
CA THR A 147 -2.51 -18.17 -8.34
C THR A 147 -2.75 -18.89 -7.02
N ILE A 148 -3.88 -18.65 -6.34
CA ILE A 148 -4.12 -19.19 -4.99
C ILE A 148 -5.02 -20.43 -5.09
N PRO A 149 -4.50 -21.66 -4.84
CA PRO A 149 -5.34 -22.86 -4.87
C PRO A 149 -6.23 -22.99 -3.63
N GLN A 150 -5.78 -22.50 -2.45
CA GLN A 150 -6.53 -22.59 -1.19
C GLN A 150 -7.63 -21.53 -1.09
N LYS A 151 -8.71 -21.73 -1.85
CA LYS A 151 -9.92 -20.88 -1.80
C LYS A 151 -11.01 -21.53 -0.94
N PRO A 152 -11.91 -20.73 -0.34
CA PRO A 152 -11.93 -19.26 -0.33
C PRO A 152 -10.88 -18.64 0.61
N VAL A 153 -10.36 -17.45 0.27
CA VAL A 153 -9.22 -16.80 0.94
C VAL A 153 -9.64 -15.76 1.99
N LEU A 154 -8.78 -15.48 2.97
CA LEU A 154 -8.91 -14.30 3.83
C LEU A 154 -8.35 -13.07 3.10
N TYR A 155 -9.16 -12.04 2.90
CA TYR A 155 -8.67 -10.76 2.38
C TYR A 155 -8.14 -9.88 3.53
N ILE A 156 -6.96 -9.28 3.39
CA ILE A 156 -6.43 -8.28 4.32
C ILE A 156 -5.97 -7.07 3.52
N GLY A 157 -6.61 -5.92 3.71
CA GLY A 157 -6.27 -4.68 3.00
C GLY A 157 -6.11 -3.51 3.94
N GLY A 158 -5.04 -2.72 3.75
CA GLY A 158 -4.79 -1.49 4.49
C GLY A 158 -5.02 -0.25 3.62
N SER A 159 -5.69 0.77 4.15
CA SER A 159 -5.93 2.07 3.50
C SER A 159 -6.51 1.91 2.09
N LEU A 160 -5.80 2.36 1.04
CA LEU A 160 -6.17 2.14 -0.37
C LEU A 160 -6.55 0.68 -0.67
N GLY A 161 -5.78 -0.29 -0.16
CA GLY A 161 -6.08 -1.72 -0.28
C GLY A 161 -7.34 -2.14 0.46
N GLY A 162 -7.72 -1.45 1.53
CA GLY A 162 -9.02 -1.63 2.21
C GLY A 162 -10.19 -1.17 1.32
N TYR A 163 -10.10 0.02 0.73
CA TYR A 163 -11.14 0.54 -0.18
C TYR A 163 -11.33 -0.32 -1.43
N ILE A 164 -10.23 -0.74 -2.07
CA ILE A 164 -10.28 -1.69 -3.19
C ILE A 164 -10.86 -3.03 -2.72
N GLY A 165 -10.49 -3.47 -1.51
CA GLY A 165 -10.95 -4.72 -0.92
C GLY A 165 -12.45 -4.83 -0.78
N MET A 166 -13.11 -3.76 -0.34
CA MET A 166 -14.57 -3.71 -0.23
C MET A 166 -15.25 -3.94 -1.60
N GLU A 167 -14.69 -3.41 -2.68
CA GLU A 167 -15.18 -3.64 -4.04
C GLU A 167 -14.90 -5.06 -4.53
N VAL A 168 -13.70 -5.58 -4.27
CA VAL A 168 -13.28 -6.95 -4.64
C VAL A 168 -14.21 -8.00 -4.04
N ILE A 169 -14.43 -7.95 -2.72
CA ILE A 169 -15.26 -8.94 -2.02
C ILE A 169 -16.74 -8.81 -2.41
N GLY A 170 -17.20 -7.60 -2.76
CA GLY A 170 -18.55 -7.38 -3.28
C GLY A 170 -18.74 -7.88 -4.71
N LYS A 171 -17.69 -7.87 -5.55
CA LYS A 171 -17.75 -8.33 -6.95
C LYS A 171 -17.60 -9.85 -7.09
N ARG A 172 -16.78 -10.50 -6.25
CA ARG A 172 -16.50 -11.95 -6.30
C ARG A 172 -16.49 -12.58 -4.91
N SER A 173 -17.62 -12.50 -4.23
CA SER A 173 -17.79 -13.02 -2.85
C SER A 173 -17.48 -14.52 -2.73
N ASP A 174 -17.60 -15.29 -3.82
CA ASP A 174 -17.29 -16.73 -3.86
C ASP A 174 -15.80 -17.05 -3.64
N LEU A 175 -14.91 -16.08 -3.87
CA LEU A 175 -13.46 -16.27 -3.70
C LEU A 175 -12.96 -16.03 -2.27
N PHE A 176 -13.77 -15.41 -1.41
CA PHE A 176 -13.33 -14.88 -0.11
C PHE A 176 -14.14 -15.46 1.04
N TYR A 177 -13.42 -15.92 2.07
CA TYR A 177 -14.04 -16.46 3.29
C TYR A 177 -14.43 -15.33 4.24
N ALA A 178 -13.53 -14.37 4.41
CA ALA A 178 -13.67 -13.22 5.28
C ALA A 178 -12.77 -12.07 4.79
N ALA A 179 -12.93 -10.89 5.38
CA ALA A 179 -12.10 -9.73 5.10
C ALA A 179 -11.66 -8.99 6.37
N VAL A 180 -10.44 -8.47 6.36
CA VAL A 180 -9.93 -7.45 7.28
C VAL A 180 -9.70 -6.18 6.49
N ILE A 181 -10.41 -5.12 6.86
CA ILE A 181 -10.36 -3.79 6.23
C ILE A 181 -9.78 -2.83 7.24
N ALA A 182 -8.50 -2.47 7.05
CA ALA A 182 -7.76 -1.60 7.95
C ALA A 182 -7.53 -0.21 7.35
N ASP A 183 -7.43 0.82 8.20
CA ASP A 183 -7.17 2.22 7.80
C ASP A 183 -8.14 2.74 6.72
N ALA A 184 -9.38 2.27 6.73
CA ALA A 184 -10.41 2.61 5.75
C ALA A 184 -11.76 2.72 6.44
N GLY A 185 -11.98 3.82 7.16
CA GLY A 185 -13.21 4.08 7.92
C GLY A 185 -14.03 5.30 7.47
N GLN A 186 -13.55 6.05 6.48
CA GLN A 186 -14.19 7.25 5.93
C GLN A 186 -14.86 6.95 4.59
N ASN A 187 -16.08 7.42 4.36
CA ASN A 187 -16.65 7.33 3.01
C ASN A 187 -15.99 8.38 2.10
N VAL A 188 -15.14 7.92 1.19
CA VAL A 188 -14.35 8.74 0.27
C VAL A 188 -14.83 8.66 -1.18
N GLY A 189 -15.95 7.98 -1.44
CA GLY A 189 -16.48 7.87 -2.79
C GLY A 189 -17.88 8.43 -2.93
N LYS A 190 -18.80 7.64 -3.52
CA LYS A 190 -20.18 8.10 -3.70
C LYS A 190 -20.79 8.43 -2.33
N ASP A 191 -21.45 9.59 -2.24
CA ASP A 191 -22.09 10.08 -1.02
C ASP A 191 -21.11 10.44 0.12
N ALA A 192 -19.84 10.72 -0.22
CA ALA A 192 -18.85 11.23 0.73
C ALA A 192 -19.33 12.50 1.45
N SER A 193 -18.98 12.61 2.74
CA SER A 193 -19.25 13.80 3.56
C SER A 193 -18.55 15.05 3.00
N LEU A 194 -18.99 16.24 3.39
CA LEU A 194 -18.32 17.47 2.97
C LEU A 194 -16.85 17.48 3.43
N ALA A 195 -16.59 17.00 4.64
CA ALA A 195 -15.23 16.88 5.17
C ALA A 195 -14.37 15.93 4.32
N ALA A 196 -14.91 14.77 3.93
CA ALA A 196 -14.23 13.84 3.02
C ALA A 196 -13.92 14.46 1.66
N LYS A 197 -14.88 15.16 1.05
CA LYS A 197 -14.69 15.84 -0.25
C LYS A 197 -13.63 16.94 -0.19
N VAL A 198 -13.59 17.71 0.91
CA VAL A 198 -12.54 18.71 1.15
C VAL A 198 -11.18 18.01 1.29
N GLY A 199 -11.10 16.92 2.04
CA GLY A 199 -9.89 16.10 2.18
C GLY A 199 -9.38 15.58 0.83
N LEU A 200 -10.25 14.98 0.02
CA LEU A 200 -9.90 14.46 -1.31
C LEU A 200 -9.43 15.57 -2.26
N THR A 201 -10.09 16.73 -2.22
CA THR A 201 -9.65 17.90 -3.01
C THR A 201 -8.25 18.35 -2.59
N LEU A 202 -7.96 18.36 -1.30
CA LEU A 202 -6.62 18.68 -0.79
C LEU A 202 -5.60 17.62 -1.25
N MET A 203 -5.93 16.34 -1.17
CA MET A 203 -5.07 15.26 -1.65
C MET A 203 -4.80 15.36 -3.15
N GLU A 204 -5.81 15.70 -3.96
CA GLU A 204 -5.66 15.90 -5.41
C GLU A 204 -4.71 17.06 -5.71
N LEU A 205 -4.87 18.19 -5.02
CA LEU A 205 -3.95 19.33 -5.15
C LEU A 205 -2.52 18.92 -4.75
N MET A 206 -2.37 18.16 -3.67
CA MET A 206 -1.08 17.65 -3.22
C MET A 206 -0.46 16.67 -4.21
N SER A 207 -1.26 15.87 -4.93
CA SER A 207 -0.77 14.89 -5.92
C SER A 207 0.04 15.53 -7.06
N SER A 208 -0.19 16.82 -7.32
CA SER A 208 0.55 17.62 -8.31
C SER A 208 1.88 18.18 -7.79
N MET A 209 2.15 18.07 -6.49
CA MET A 209 3.39 18.54 -5.87
C MET A 209 4.56 17.61 -6.18
N SER A 210 5.79 18.09 -5.95
CA SER A 210 6.97 17.26 -6.12
C SER A 210 7.01 16.09 -5.12
N ASN A 211 7.56 14.95 -5.52
CA ASN A 211 7.74 13.80 -4.63
C ASN A 211 8.54 14.13 -3.36
N ASP A 212 9.48 15.09 -3.42
CA ASP A 212 10.20 15.60 -2.24
C ASP A 212 9.25 16.30 -1.25
N THR A 213 8.32 17.10 -1.77
CA THR A 213 7.29 17.77 -0.98
C THR A 213 6.33 16.76 -0.36
N LEU A 214 5.84 15.80 -1.15
CA LEU A 214 4.96 14.73 -0.68
C LEU A 214 5.61 13.88 0.41
N LEU A 215 6.88 13.53 0.23
CA LEU A 215 7.65 12.82 1.24
C LEU A 215 7.72 13.61 2.55
N LYS A 216 8.06 14.90 2.51
CA LYS A 216 8.12 15.75 3.71
C LYS A 216 6.78 15.83 4.43
N PHE A 217 5.68 15.93 3.68
CA PHE A 217 4.34 15.90 4.27
C PHE A 217 4.05 14.56 4.95
N LEU A 218 4.33 13.44 4.28
CA LEU A 218 4.16 12.11 4.87
C LEU A 218 4.98 11.96 6.17
N MET A 219 6.26 12.33 6.12
CA MET A 219 7.15 12.24 7.29
C MET A 219 6.69 13.11 8.46
N ALA A 220 6.05 14.26 8.18
CA ALA A 220 5.46 15.09 9.23
C ALA A 220 4.25 14.44 9.92
N GLN A 221 3.60 13.47 9.27
CA GLN A 221 2.48 12.69 9.85
C GLN A 221 2.95 11.44 10.58
N CYS A 222 4.04 10.80 10.16
CA CYS A 222 4.54 9.54 10.75
C CYS A 222 5.28 9.72 12.10
N LYS A 223 4.77 10.56 13.02
CA LYS A 223 5.44 10.85 14.31
C LYS A 223 5.38 9.70 15.33
N THR A 224 4.39 8.82 15.18
CA THR A 224 4.09 7.69 16.05
C THR A 224 4.69 6.38 15.51
N VAL A 225 5.03 6.35 14.23
CA VAL A 225 5.55 5.16 13.55
C VAL A 225 6.96 4.86 14.02
N ASP A 226 7.28 3.59 14.25
CA ASP A 226 8.66 3.20 14.48
C ASP A 226 9.52 3.51 13.25
N GLN A 227 10.64 4.18 13.45
CA GLN A 227 11.52 4.59 12.35
C GLN A 227 12.06 3.39 11.58
N GLU A 228 12.45 2.30 12.26
CA GLU A 228 12.96 1.11 11.60
C GLU A 228 11.88 0.43 10.78
N VAL A 229 10.66 0.31 11.30
CA VAL A 229 9.49 -0.18 10.56
C VAL A 229 9.23 0.69 9.34
N LEU A 230 9.13 2.01 9.48
CA LEU A 230 8.89 2.94 8.37
C LEU A 230 9.97 2.83 7.28
N GLU A 231 11.24 2.76 7.69
CA GLU A 231 12.37 2.56 6.79
C GLU A 231 12.24 1.26 6.00
N ASN A 232 12.01 0.15 6.69
CA ASN A 232 12.06 -1.19 6.10
C ASN A 232 10.79 -1.56 5.31
N THR A 233 9.66 -0.94 5.60
CA THR A 233 8.36 -1.28 5.00
C THR A 233 7.90 -0.31 3.90
N ALA A 234 8.34 0.95 3.97
CA ALA A 234 7.91 1.99 3.04
C ALA A 234 9.09 2.66 2.33
N ILE A 235 10.08 3.17 3.05
CA ILE A 235 11.10 4.05 2.45
C ILE A 235 12.11 3.27 1.60
N ARG A 236 12.72 2.20 2.15
CA ARG A 236 13.69 1.35 1.44
C ARG A 236 13.01 0.56 0.32
N PRO A 237 11.85 -0.10 0.51
CA PRO A 237 11.14 -0.77 -0.57
C PRO A 237 10.50 0.17 -1.58
N GLY A 238 10.33 1.45 -1.19
CA GLY A 238 9.98 2.55 -2.07
C GLY A 238 8.67 3.25 -1.81
N MET A 239 8.71 4.55 -2.08
CA MET A 239 7.54 5.41 -2.08
C MET A 239 7.10 5.69 -3.53
N TYR A 240 5.87 5.32 -3.86
CA TYR A 240 5.33 5.34 -5.22
C TYR A 240 4.37 6.52 -5.45
N PHE A 241 4.87 7.74 -5.19
CA PHE A 241 4.08 8.97 -5.32
C PHE A 241 3.70 9.33 -6.76
N ASN A 242 4.33 8.72 -7.77
CA ASN A 242 3.98 8.95 -9.18
C ASN A 242 2.53 8.55 -9.50
N SER A 243 1.94 7.67 -8.68
CA SER A 243 0.55 7.22 -8.81
C SER A 243 -0.41 8.01 -7.91
N ALA A 244 0.02 9.11 -7.27
CA ALA A 244 -0.78 9.80 -6.25
C ALA A 244 -2.14 10.30 -6.75
N SER A 245 -2.22 10.85 -7.96
CA SER A 245 -3.50 11.29 -8.55
C SER A 245 -4.41 10.09 -8.87
N ASP A 246 -3.86 9.01 -9.40
CA ASP A 246 -4.60 7.78 -9.63
C ASP A 246 -5.11 7.18 -8.30
N GLN A 247 -4.37 7.32 -7.19
CA GLN A 247 -4.82 6.89 -5.86
C GLN A 247 -6.06 7.67 -5.41
N VAL A 248 -6.07 9.00 -5.58
CA VAL A 248 -7.25 9.83 -5.27
C VAL A 248 -8.45 9.40 -6.13
N ALA A 249 -8.25 9.19 -7.43
CA ALA A 249 -9.29 8.73 -8.33
C ALA A 249 -9.85 7.34 -7.98
N VAL A 250 -9.03 6.45 -7.39
CA VAL A 250 -9.50 5.17 -6.84
C VAL A 250 -10.39 5.39 -5.62
N LEU A 251 -9.98 6.24 -4.68
CA LEU A 251 -10.77 6.55 -3.48
C LEU A 251 -12.14 7.12 -3.86
N GLU A 252 -12.17 8.09 -4.78
CA GLU A 252 -13.41 8.71 -5.28
C GLU A 252 -14.38 7.71 -5.95
N LYS A 253 -13.85 6.60 -6.50
CA LYS A 253 -14.65 5.53 -7.11
C LYS A 253 -15.19 4.50 -6.11
N SER A 254 -14.74 4.50 -4.87
CA SER A 254 -15.22 3.54 -3.86
C SER A 254 -16.71 3.69 -3.61
N ASN A 255 -17.42 2.57 -3.43
CA ASN A 255 -18.85 2.56 -3.12
C ASN A 255 -19.23 1.41 -2.16
N PRO A 256 -18.76 1.47 -0.89
CA PRO A 256 -18.97 0.39 0.06
C PRO A 256 -20.45 0.10 0.35
N PHE A 257 -21.33 1.10 0.23
CA PHE A 257 -22.78 0.94 0.39
C PHE A 257 -23.41 -0.03 -0.62
N VAL A 258 -22.83 -0.14 -1.82
CA VAL A 258 -23.28 -1.08 -2.85
C VAL A 258 -22.55 -2.42 -2.71
N SER A 259 -21.27 -2.39 -2.37
CA SER A 259 -20.41 -3.57 -2.45
C SER A 259 -20.47 -4.45 -1.19
N LEU A 260 -20.50 -3.86 0.01
CA LEU A 260 -20.52 -4.61 1.27
C LEU A 260 -21.76 -5.50 1.46
N PRO A 261 -23.00 -5.07 1.13
CA PRO A 261 -24.18 -5.93 1.30
C PRO A 261 -24.14 -7.21 0.45
N LYS A 262 -23.33 -7.26 -0.61
CA LYS A 262 -23.16 -8.43 -1.47
C LYS A 262 -22.27 -9.50 -0.82
N PHE A 263 -21.39 -9.11 0.09
CA PHE A 263 -20.50 -10.04 0.78
C PHE A 263 -21.16 -10.58 2.05
N GLN A 264 -21.25 -11.91 2.15
CA GLN A 264 -21.92 -12.59 3.27
C GLN A 264 -20.93 -13.13 4.33
N GLY A 265 -19.63 -13.09 4.04
CA GLY A 265 -18.58 -13.53 4.95
C GLY A 265 -18.34 -12.52 6.09
N PRO A 266 -17.64 -12.94 7.16
CA PRO A 266 -17.26 -12.05 8.25
C PRO A 266 -16.32 -10.94 7.80
N ILE A 267 -16.45 -9.75 8.41
CA ILE A 267 -15.56 -8.61 8.16
C ILE A 267 -15.04 -8.07 9.49
N MET A 268 -13.74 -7.80 9.58
CA MET A 268 -13.18 -6.96 10.65
C MET A 268 -12.77 -5.61 10.07
N PHE A 269 -13.44 -4.56 10.50
CA PHE A 269 -12.98 -3.18 10.29
C PHE A 269 -12.01 -2.82 11.42
N ALA A 270 -10.83 -2.29 11.08
CA ALA A 270 -9.76 -2.01 12.02
C ALA A 270 -9.18 -0.60 11.77
N ASN A 271 -9.44 0.37 12.64
CA ASN A 271 -9.07 1.76 12.36
C ASN A 271 -8.49 2.49 13.59
N GLY A 272 -7.68 3.51 13.33
CA GLY A 272 -7.11 4.38 14.37
C GLY A 272 -8.18 5.29 15.00
N THR A 273 -8.13 5.52 16.30
CA THR A 273 -9.11 6.39 16.99
C THR A 273 -9.05 7.84 16.52
N MET A 274 -7.88 8.30 16.04
CA MET A 274 -7.66 9.66 15.53
C MET A 274 -7.90 9.79 14.03
N ASP A 275 -8.18 8.68 13.34
CA ASP A 275 -8.59 8.74 11.94
C ASP A 275 -9.93 9.44 11.80
N HIS A 276 -10.12 10.11 10.67
CA HIS A 276 -11.45 10.54 10.29
C HIS A 276 -12.27 9.29 9.94
N ARG A 277 -13.27 8.97 10.76
CA ARG A 277 -14.07 7.73 10.66
C ARG A 277 -15.55 8.05 10.73
N ASP A 278 -16.14 8.43 9.60
CA ASP A 278 -17.55 8.84 9.52
C ASP A 278 -18.50 7.73 9.03
N SER A 279 -17.98 6.58 8.60
CA SER A 279 -18.77 5.61 7.83
C SER A 279 -18.63 4.15 8.26
N GLU A 280 -17.52 3.76 8.88
CA GLU A 280 -17.27 2.36 9.28
C GLU A 280 -18.37 1.73 10.15
N ALA A 281 -19.02 2.48 11.06
CA ALA A 281 -20.09 1.96 11.91
C ALA A 281 -21.34 1.65 11.09
N VAL A 282 -21.60 2.45 10.05
CA VAL A 282 -22.69 2.20 9.10
C VAL A 282 -22.37 0.96 8.26
N TRP A 283 -21.12 0.85 7.79
CA TRP A 283 -20.65 -0.31 7.04
C TRP A 283 -20.67 -1.61 7.86
N GLN A 284 -20.34 -1.52 9.15
CA GLN A 284 -20.49 -2.63 10.09
C GLN A 284 -21.96 -3.07 10.17
N ALA A 285 -22.89 -2.12 10.33
CA ALA A 285 -24.33 -2.42 10.40
C ALA A 285 -24.91 -2.98 9.09
N LEU A 286 -24.33 -2.62 7.94
CA LEU A 286 -24.71 -3.15 6.61
C LEU A 286 -24.18 -4.56 6.35
N SER A 287 -23.19 -5.00 7.12
CA SER A 287 -22.49 -6.27 6.93
C SER A 287 -23.02 -7.33 7.87
N LYS A 288 -23.25 -8.56 7.37
CA LYS A 288 -23.93 -9.62 8.12
C LYS A 288 -23.20 -10.06 9.41
N ASN A 289 -21.87 -10.08 9.39
CA ASN A 289 -21.02 -10.58 10.47
C ASN A 289 -19.78 -9.69 10.64
N ALA A 290 -19.99 -8.39 10.87
CA ALA A 290 -18.89 -7.43 11.00
C ALA A 290 -18.54 -7.07 12.45
N LYS A 291 -17.24 -7.02 12.72
CA LYS A 291 -16.66 -6.46 13.96
C LYS A 291 -15.92 -5.16 13.62
N LEU A 292 -16.02 -4.18 14.51
CA LEU A 292 -15.22 -2.96 14.47
C LEU A 292 -14.21 -2.99 15.62
N LYS A 293 -12.93 -2.81 15.30
CA LYS A 293 -11.81 -2.73 16.22
C LYS A 293 -11.15 -1.36 16.08
N LEU A 294 -10.95 -0.69 17.22
CA LEU A 294 -10.34 0.64 17.27
C LEU A 294 -9.01 0.57 18.01
N TYR A 295 -7.98 1.13 17.40
CA TYR A 295 -6.62 1.20 17.94
C TYR A 295 -6.34 2.64 18.35
N HIS A 296 -5.77 2.86 19.54
CA HIS A 296 -5.43 4.22 19.94
C HIS A 296 -4.26 4.73 19.11
N GLY A 297 -4.53 5.58 18.13
CA GLY A 297 -3.54 5.96 17.13
C GLY A 297 -4.14 6.72 15.96
N ASP A 298 -3.24 7.12 15.05
CA ASP A 298 -3.53 7.71 13.75
C ASP A 298 -3.56 6.63 12.65
N HIS A 299 -3.55 7.08 11.40
CA HIS A 299 -3.66 6.27 10.18
C HIS A 299 -2.47 5.35 9.95
N PHE A 300 -1.46 5.39 10.82
CA PHE A 300 -0.28 4.55 10.74
C PHE A 300 -0.20 3.54 11.90
N PHE A 301 -1.33 3.25 12.57
CA PHE A 301 -1.35 2.30 13.68
C PHE A 301 -0.82 0.91 13.30
N LEU A 302 -0.96 0.50 12.03
CA LEU A 302 -0.39 -0.74 11.49
C LEU A 302 1.14 -0.82 11.59
N SER A 303 1.82 0.31 11.81
CA SER A 303 3.28 0.42 11.85
C SER A 303 3.81 1.07 13.14
N ASP A 304 2.92 1.37 14.09
CA ASP A 304 3.29 1.87 15.42
C ASP A 304 3.65 0.71 16.36
N LYS A 305 4.61 0.93 17.28
CA LYS A 305 5.13 -0.12 18.19
C LYS A 305 4.07 -0.70 19.12
N VAL A 306 3.10 0.10 19.52
CA VAL A 306 2.09 -0.29 20.51
C VAL A 306 0.97 -1.07 19.82
N ASN A 307 0.47 -0.55 18.70
CA ASN A 307 -0.69 -1.11 18.02
C ASN A 307 -0.35 -2.28 17.08
N PHE A 308 0.85 -2.31 16.48
CA PHE A 308 1.29 -3.40 15.60
C PHE A 308 1.10 -4.80 16.20
N PRO A 309 1.63 -5.13 17.41
CA PRO A 309 1.49 -6.48 17.96
C PRO A 309 0.02 -6.80 18.33
N LEU A 310 -0.76 -5.78 18.75
CA LEU A 310 -2.17 -5.94 19.06
C LEU A 310 -2.99 -6.27 17.81
N PHE A 311 -2.73 -5.55 16.71
CA PHE A 311 -3.38 -5.79 15.43
C PHE A 311 -3.07 -7.18 14.88
N VAL A 312 -1.81 -7.63 14.98
CA VAL A 312 -1.41 -8.99 14.60
C VAL A 312 -2.23 -10.03 15.35
N GLU A 313 -2.34 -9.91 16.68
CA GLU A 313 -3.09 -10.87 17.50
C GLU A 313 -4.60 -10.79 17.24
N ASP A 314 -5.16 -9.59 17.11
CA ASP A 314 -6.59 -9.40 16.82
C ASP A 314 -6.99 -10.03 15.47
N VAL A 315 -6.13 -9.95 14.45
CA VAL A 315 -6.38 -10.62 13.16
C VAL A 315 -6.36 -12.14 13.31
N LEU A 316 -5.40 -12.69 14.07
CA LEU A 316 -5.34 -14.13 14.34
C LEU A 316 -6.55 -14.60 15.15
N GLN A 317 -6.94 -13.85 16.18
CA GLN A 317 -8.11 -14.16 16.99
C GLN A 317 -9.39 -14.05 16.17
N PHE A 318 -9.55 -13.01 15.36
CA PHE A 318 -10.68 -12.88 14.44
C PHE A 318 -10.77 -14.09 13.51
N ALA A 319 -9.64 -14.53 12.95
CA ALA A 319 -9.58 -15.66 12.05
C ALA A 319 -9.91 -17.00 12.74
N ARG A 320 -9.54 -17.17 14.02
CA ARG A 320 -9.97 -18.32 14.85
C ARG A 320 -11.46 -18.28 15.17
N ASP A 321 -11.97 -17.13 15.63
CA ASP A 321 -13.37 -16.93 15.99
C ASP A 321 -14.34 -17.32 14.87
N ILE A 322 -13.94 -17.10 13.61
CA ILE A 322 -14.75 -17.39 12.43
C ILE A 322 -14.47 -18.78 11.82
N GLY A 323 -13.63 -19.58 12.48
CA GLY A 323 -13.24 -20.92 12.03
C GLY A 323 -12.33 -20.95 10.79
N PHE A 324 -11.71 -19.82 10.42
CA PHE A 324 -10.75 -19.78 9.31
C PHE A 324 -9.40 -20.39 9.71
N LEU A 325 -8.94 -20.12 10.94
CA LEU A 325 -7.79 -20.80 11.55
C LEU A 325 -8.28 -21.83 12.58
N LYS A 326 -7.50 -22.90 12.73
CA LYS A 326 -7.71 -23.85 13.84
C LYS A 326 -7.24 -23.21 15.15
N GLU A 327 -7.89 -23.57 16.25
CA GLU A 327 -7.37 -23.26 17.59
C GLU A 327 -5.97 -23.87 17.76
N PRO A 328 -5.04 -23.17 18.45
CA PRO A 328 -3.78 -23.79 18.84
C PRO A 328 -4.09 -25.08 19.60
N SER A 329 -3.49 -26.20 19.20
CA SER A 329 -3.57 -27.42 20.02
C SER A 329 -3.01 -27.08 21.39
N GLU A 330 -3.81 -27.25 22.45
CA GLU A 330 -3.32 -27.21 23.82
C GLU A 330 -2.23 -28.29 23.94
N ASN A 331 -0.97 -27.84 23.97
CA ASN A 331 0.19 -28.68 24.27
C ASN A 331 0.42 -28.68 25.78
#